data_AF-A0A9W5YWD5-F1
#
_entry.id   AF-A0A9W5YWD5-F1
#
_cell.length_a   1.000
_cell.length_b   1.000
_cell.length_c   1.000
_cell.angle_alpha   90.00
_cell.angle_beta   90.00
_cell.angle_gamma   90.00
#
_symmetry.space_group_name_H-M   'P 1'
#
loop_
_entity.id
_entity.type
_entity.pdbx_description
1 polymer ?
#
loop_
_entity_poly.entity_id
_entity_poly.type
_entity_poly.pdbx_seq_one_letter_code
_entity_poly.pdbx_strand_id
1 'polypeptide(L)'
;MTGKYTCGRCLQMLRRRAVAQNSVARWHHAASPRRGGYDFPASCVRSLSSRSSASKPLQAPVRQNGLSSGLSASSIASQNVKSMVQKATSATSTASPEARVLLKPNNLFHSFSQSPAAAIRQRAAFIKQNAFCPHPSHQQTRLPLSPHDPESRKSQVTSESLPPAHSHFECPDCGVPIYCSEGHWMDDFEAHLEICETIRQINEDDHDLHSGRFFPEFSYPGLQDDNFVINMTNWDTFLYTREFEAINDDRSMRQVTRMLTYPLTIGSVLHELSPYNVRKEGRLTVEGLKSVSALRYTLHPPKTGEGVDIQGLRLKAPPVRIFILGARAESSLPREVWLQLSYIFPRSLIHLIFIGPESMANRDDEFPLPERTPENPFGGIVEDRLGGQFKITTYVDYFHTMYKAQYFQPFDPYLDCFMLFHPGLGHPASSHEWEETLPQLLETKVPIISTGYTQWDMERDINWVNEKCAGEFDILLEPGENVFRSLRWDLNDLDPHDVSCGNWGIWAFRGKRYEATFKDS
;
A
#
# COMPACT_ATOMS: atom_id res chain seq x y z
N MET A 1 30.54 -7.12 -50.33
CA MET A 1 29.78 -8.20 -50.99
C MET A 1 28.40 -8.25 -50.37
N THR A 2 27.37 -8.03 -51.18
CA THR A 2 25.97 -7.97 -50.80
C THR A 2 25.31 -9.34 -50.86
N GLY A 3 24.67 -9.73 -49.75
CA GLY A 3 23.48 -10.59 -49.70
C GLY A 3 23.71 -12.10 -49.66
N LYS A 4 23.02 -12.76 -48.71
CA LYS A 4 21.94 -13.75 -48.98
C LYS A 4 21.72 -14.64 -47.76
N TYR A 5 20.83 -14.28 -46.83
CA TYR A 5 19.98 -15.21 -46.06
C TYR A 5 18.81 -14.44 -45.44
N THR A 6 17.87 -13.97 -46.25
CA THR A 6 16.56 -13.51 -45.75
C THR A 6 15.51 -14.50 -46.22
N CYS A 7 14.90 -15.20 -45.28
CA CYS A 7 13.81 -16.16 -45.52
C CYS A 7 12.62 -15.46 -46.19
N GLY A 8 12.02 -16.10 -47.20
CA GLY A 8 10.90 -15.56 -47.97
C GLY A 8 9.65 -15.24 -47.13
N ARG A 9 9.45 -15.91 -45.99
CA ARG A 9 8.37 -15.60 -45.04
C ARG A 9 8.59 -14.28 -44.30
N CYS A 10 9.83 -13.96 -43.93
CA CYS A 10 10.18 -12.71 -43.25
C CYS A 10 9.97 -11.49 -44.17
N LEU A 11 10.26 -11.64 -45.46
CA LEU A 11 10.08 -10.58 -46.45
C LEU A 11 8.60 -10.29 -46.74
N GLN A 12 7.73 -11.30 -46.62
CA GLN A 12 6.29 -11.17 -46.80
C GLN A 12 5.61 -10.49 -45.59
N MET A 13 6.12 -10.70 -44.37
CA MET A 13 5.67 -9.99 -43.16
C MET A 13 6.09 -8.51 -43.16
N LEU A 14 7.32 -8.21 -43.57
CA LEU A 14 7.79 -6.81 -43.70
C LEU A 14 6.96 -6.02 -44.72
N ARG A 15 6.60 -6.64 -45.86
CA ARG A 15 5.72 -6.00 -46.86
C ARG A 15 4.29 -5.78 -46.36
N ARG A 16 3.76 -6.65 -45.49
CA ARG A 16 2.43 -6.45 -44.88
C ARG A 16 2.41 -5.34 -43.83
N ARG A 17 3.49 -5.16 -43.05
CA ARG A 17 3.63 -4.04 -42.10
C ARG A 17 3.80 -2.68 -42.80
N ALA A 18 4.53 -2.62 -43.92
CA ALA A 18 4.72 -1.37 -44.67
C ALA A 18 3.42 -0.85 -45.34
N VAL A 19 2.50 -1.76 -45.71
CA VAL A 19 1.19 -1.36 -46.29
C VAL A 19 0.20 -0.93 -45.21
N ALA A 20 0.32 -1.44 -43.98
CA ALA A 20 -0.52 -1.03 -42.85
C ALA A 20 -0.13 0.33 -42.23
N GLN A 21 1.10 0.80 -42.44
CA GLN A 21 1.57 2.09 -41.91
C GLN A 21 1.35 3.29 -42.84
N ASN A 22 0.92 3.07 -44.09
CA ASN A 22 0.67 4.15 -45.06
C ASN A 22 -0.80 4.46 -45.34
N SER A 23 -1.73 4.02 -44.49
CA SER A 23 -3.11 4.51 -44.47
C SER A 23 -3.33 5.55 -43.38
N VAL A 24 -2.58 6.66 -43.43
CA VAL A 24 -2.99 7.92 -42.81
C VAL A 24 -3.99 8.56 -43.78
N ALA A 25 -5.27 8.25 -43.60
CA ALA A 25 -6.36 8.85 -44.36
C ALA A 25 -7.31 9.62 -43.42
N ARG A 26 -7.09 10.94 -43.39
CA ARG A 26 -8.13 11.98 -43.57
C ARG A 26 -9.51 11.68 -42.99
N TRP A 27 -9.78 12.19 -41.79
CA TRP A 27 -11.14 12.41 -41.32
C TRP A 27 -11.51 13.87 -41.58
N HIS A 28 -12.26 14.09 -42.67
CA HIS A 28 -12.92 15.36 -42.94
C HIS A 28 -14.26 15.44 -42.20
N HIS A 29 -14.51 16.64 -41.70
CA HIS A 29 -15.78 17.24 -41.27
C HIS A 29 -17.07 16.51 -41.70
N ALA A 30 -17.90 16.17 -40.72
CA ALA A 30 -19.34 15.93 -40.93
C ALA A 30 -20.13 17.03 -40.20
N ALA A 31 -20.91 17.76 -41.00
CA ALA A 31 -21.74 18.88 -40.61
C ALA A 31 -23.03 18.45 -39.89
N SER A 32 -23.51 19.32 -39.01
CA SER A 32 -24.84 19.24 -38.38
C SER A 32 -25.98 19.39 -39.39
N PRO A 33 -27.17 18.83 -39.10
CA PRO A 33 -28.43 19.37 -39.59
C PRO A 33 -29.20 20.09 -38.46
N ARG A 34 -29.67 21.31 -38.76
CA ARG A 34 -30.64 22.08 -37.98
C ARG A 34 -31.97 22.18 -38.75
N ARG A 35 -33.05 22.38 -37.97
CA ARG A 35 -34.44 22.85 -38.26
C ARG A 35 -35.51 21.75 -38.40
N GLY A 36 -36.70 21.87 -37.82
CA GLY A 36 -37.38 22.93 -37.03
C GLY A 36 -38.40 22.27 -36.07
N GLY A 37 -39.23 22.91 -35.24
CA GLY A 37 -39.77 24.27 -35.09
C GLY A 37 -41.16 24.12 -34.42
N TYR A 38 -41.66 25.17 -33.76
CA TYR A 38 -42.93 25.33 -32.98
C TYR A 38 -42.88 24.87 -31.50
N ASP A 39 -43.37 25.57 -30.48
CA ASP A 39 -43.85 26.95 -30.25
C ASP A 39 -43.91 27.18 -28.71
N PHE A 40 -43.87 28.45 -28.29
CA PHE A 40 -43.93 29.04 -26.92
C PHE A 40 -45.25 28.74 -26.11
N PRO A 41 -45.46 29.14 -24.82
CA PRO A 41 -44.89 30.30 -24.11
C PRO A 41 -44.56 30.19 -22.60
N ALA A 42 -44.11 31.34 -22.09
CA ALA A 42 -43.44 31.67 -20.82
C ALA A 42 -44.31 31.73 -19.54
N SER A 43 -43.58 31.82 -18.42
CA SER A 43 -43.90 32.17 -17.01
C SER A 43 -43.54 30.98 -16.09
N CYS A 44 -42.89 31.10 -14.93
CA CYS A 44 -42.78 32.18 -13.97
C CYS A 44 -41.51 31.91 -13.12
N VAL A 45 -40.64 32.91 -12.95
CA VAL A 45 -39.50 32.86 -12.02
C VAL A 45 -40.02 33.21 -10.63
N ARG A 46 -39.91 32.30 -9.66
CA ARG A 46 -40.08 32.62 -8.23
C ARG A 46 -38.74 32.46 -7.51
N SER A 47 -38.09 33.59 -7.31
CA SER A 47 -37.06 33.80 -6.31
C SER A 47 -37.68 33.79 -4.91
N LEU A 48 -37.21 32.92 -4.01
CA LEU A 48 -37.49 32.99 -2.58
C LEU A 48 -36.27 33.59 -1.86
N SER A 49 -36.33 34.89 -1.66
CA SER A 49 -35.49 35.66 -0.77
C SER A 49 -36.08 35.63 0.65
N SER A 50 -35.33 35.10 1.62
CA SER A 50 -35.60 35.29 3.04
C SER A 50 -34.74 36.42 3.60
N ARG A 51 -35.43 37.29 4.33
CA ARG A 51 -34.97 38.56 4.90
C ARG A 51 -33.95 38.34 6.01
N SER A 52 -32.82 39.05 5.95
CA SER A 52 -32.01 39.37 7.13
C SER A 52 -32.11 40.88 7.37
N SER A 53 -32.62 41.23 8.55
CA SER A 53 -32.77 42.59 9.04
C SER A 53 -31.42 43.14 9.50
N ALA A 54 -30.98 44.23 8.88
CA ALA A 54 -29.88 45.05 9.35
C ALA A 54 -30.29 45.84 10.61
N SER A 55 -29.43 45.85 11.62
CA SER A 55 -29.33 46.95 12.57
C SER A 55 -27.85 47.26 12.79
N LYS A 56 -27.52 48.54 12.69
CA LYS A 56 -26.19 49.15 12.79
C LYS A 56 -26.11 49.97 14.11
N PRO A 57 -24.93 50.49 14.50
CA PRO A 57 -24.36 50.33 15.83
C PRO A 57 -24.60 51.53 16.75
N LEU A 58 -24.32 51.35 18.05
CA LEU A 58 -24.12 52.44 19.00
C LEU A 58 -22.76 52.27 19.69
N GLN A 59 -21.95 53.32 19.58
CA GLN A 59 -20.70 53.54 20.31
C GLN A 59 -20.97 54.31 21.61
N ALA A 60 -19.96 54.25 22.49
CA ALA A 60 -19.56 55.21 23.52
C ALA A 60 -19.84 54.78 24.99
N PRO A 61 -19.17 55.40 25.99
CA PRO A 61 -17.88 54.89 26.52
C PRO A 61 -17.84 54.88 28.07
N VAL A 62 -17.00 54.05 28.71
CA VAL A 62 -16.66 54.27 30.14
C VAL A 62 -15.18 54.02 30.41
N ARG A 63 -14.60 55.01 31.09
CA ARG A 63 -13.22 55.15 31.55
C ARG A 63 -13.05 54.61 32.99
N GLN A 64 -11.86 54.04 33.21
CA GLN A 64 -10.93 54.24 34.33
C GLN A 64 -11.09 53.56 35.71
N ASN A 65 -9.90 53.15 36.16
CA ASN A 65 -9.35 52.94 37.51
C ASN A 65 -9.74 51.61 38.18
N GLY A 66 -8.82 50.72 38.59
CA GLY A 66 -7.41 50.89 38.95
C GLY A 66 -7.28 50.71 40.46
N LEU A 67 -6.70 49.60 40.91
CA LEU A 67 -6.01 49.44 42.19
C LEU A 67 -5.19 48.14 42.16
N SER A 68 -4.01 48.24 42.76
CA SER A 68 -2.80 47.47 42.52
C SER A 68 -2.19 46.99 43.83
N SER A 69 -1.59 45.80 43.84
CA SER A 69 -0.47 45.40 44.71
C SER A 69 -0.06 43.97 44.34
N GLY A 70 1.19 43.56 44.11
CA GLY A 70 2.49 44.19 44.22
C GLY A 70 3.53 43.10 44.53
N LEU A 71 4.73 43.21 43.94
CA LEU A 71 6.03 42.58 44.33
C LEU A 71 6.24 41.11 43.88
N SER A 72 7.34 40.67 43.25
CA SER A 72 8.67 41.25 42.97
C SER A 72 9.29 40.59 41.73
N ALA A 73 9.94 41.38 40.87
CA ALA A 73 10.77 40.90 39.77
C ALA A 73 12.24 40.92 40.18
N SER A 74 12.96 39.83 39.91
CA SER A 74 14.42 39.81 39.81
C SER A 74 14.80 39.26 38.44
N SER A 75 15.41 40.13 37.64
CA SER A 75 15.91 39.94 36.29
C SER A 75 17.23 39.17 36.26
N ILE A 76 17.38 38.13 35.44
CA ILE A 76 18.65 37.80 34.74
C ILE A 76 18.37 37.18 33.35
N ALA A 77 18.91 37.88 32.34
CA ALA A 77 19.41 37.47 31.02
C ALA A 77 18.51 36.71 30.02
N SER A 78 18.04 37.48 29.03
CA SER A 78 17.65 37.03 27.70
C SER A 78 18.85 36.43 26.93
N GLN A 79 18.71 35.23 26.39
CA GLN A 79 19.49 34.77 25.25
C GLN A 79 18.59 34.16 24.17
N ASN A 80 18.89 34.59 22.95
CA ASN A 80 18.17 34.42 21.70
C ASN A 80 17.73 32.98 21.37
N VAL A 81 16.45 32.88 21.00
CA VAL A 81 15.91 31.80 20.17
C VAL A 81 16.39 32.02 18.73
N LYS A 82 17.25 31.14 18.24
CA LYS A 82 17.56 30.97 16.81
C LYS A 82 17.49 29.49 16.46
N SER A 83 16.57 29.19 15.54
CA SER A 83 16.69 28.20 14.45
C SER A 83 17.45 26.91 14.77
N MET A 84 16.70 25.84 15.05
CA MET A 84 17.20 24.47 15.03
C MET A 84 16.96 23.86 13.63
N VAL A 85 17.55 24.48 12.62
CA VAL A 85 17.84 23.89 11.31
C VAL A 85 19.35 23.94 11.20
N GLN A 86 20.03 22.89 11.67
CA GLN A 86 21.43 22.52 11.39
C GLN A 86 21.93 21.57 12.49
N LYS A 87 21.72 20.26 12.32
CA LYS A 87 22.69 19.25 12.78
C LYS A 87 22.50 17.93 12.04
N ALA A 88 22.75 17.98 10.74
CA ALA A 88 23.07 16.82 9.91
C ALA A 88 24.43 17.06 9.23
N THR A 89 25.46 17.39 10.03
CA THR A 89 26.83 17.59 9.57
C THR A 89 27.81 17.26 10.69
N SER A 90 27.85 16.01 11.15
CA SER A 90 28.94 15.47 11.98
C SER A 90 28.86 13.93 12.05
N ALA A 91 28.97 13.27 10.91
CA ALA A 91 29.36 11.86 10.83
C ALA A 91 30.30 11.73 9.63
N THR A 92 31.52 12.24 9.80
CA THR A 92 32.59 12.08 8.81
C THR A 92 33.70 11.28 9.48
N SER A 93 33.50 9.96 9.52
CA SER A 93 34.59 8.99 9.67
C SER A 93 34.83 8.37 8.29
N THR A 94 35.79 8.97 7.59
CA THR A 94 36.63 8.39 6.52
C THR A 94 36.07 7.17 5.77
N ALA A 95 35.13 7.41 4.87
CA ALA A 95 35.01 6.64 3.64
C ALA A 95 35.28 7.62 2.49
N SER A 96 36.14 7.25 1.55
CA SER A 96 36.37 8.01 0.32
C SER A 96 35.03 8.27 -0.39
N PRO A 97 34.80 9.45 -0.99
CA PRO A 97 33.61 9.69 -1.76
C PRO A 97 33.75 8.88 -3.05
N GLU A 98 33.24 7.64 -3.06
CA GLU A 98 32.78 7.09 -4.32
C GLU A 98 31.79 8.11 -4.87
N ALA A 99 32.16 8.75 -5.97
CA ALA A 99 31.35 9.78 -6.60
C ALA A 99 29.94 9.22 -6.78
N ARG A 100 28.98 9.68 -5.96
CA ARG A 100 27.56 9.39 -6.15
C ARG A 100 27.23 9.91 -7.53
N VAL A 101 27.22 9.03 -8.52
CA VAL A 101 26.87 9.37 -9.89
C VAL A 101 25.41 9.76 -9.83
N LEU A 102 25.13 11.06 -9.91
CA LEU A 102 23.77 11.56 -10.06
C LEU A 102 23.26 11.05 -11.42
N LEU A 103 22.46 9.99 -11.38
CA LEU A 103 21.81 9.47 -12.58
C LEU A 103 20.77 10.49 -13.02
N LYS A 104 20.94 10.99 -14.24
CA LYS A 104 19.96 11.90 -14.84
C LYS A 104 18.71 11.10 -15.22
N PRO A 105 17.52 11.72 -15.25
CA PRO A 105 16.27 11.05 -15.62
C PRO A 105 16.31 10.27 -16.95
N ASN A 106 17.16 10.71 -17.89
CA ASN A 106 17.30 10.11 -19.22
C ASN A 106 18.35 8.98 -19.28
N ASN A 107 18.99 8.63 -18.17
CA ASN A 107 20.04 7.62 -18.07
C ASN A 107 19.90 6.84 -16.77
N LEU A 108 18.77 6.16 -16.62
CA LEU A 108 18.47 5.29 -15.48
C LEU A 108 18.61 3.80 -15.82
N PHE A 109 18.57 3.45 -17.10
CA PHE A 109 18.72 2.06 -17.52
C PHE A 109 20.19 1.67 -17.59
N HIS A 110 20.59 0.77 -16.70
CA HIS A 110 21.90 0.12 -16.73
C HIS A 110 21.74 -1.38 -16.46
N SER A 111 22.61 -2.20 -17.06
CA SER A 111 22.66 -3.62 -16.68
C SER A 111 23.08 -3.75 -15.22
N PHE A 112 22.49 -4.69 -14.50
CA PHE A 112 22.67 -4.86 -13.06
C PHE A 112 24.14 -5.04 -12.67
N SER A 113 24.92 -5.83 -13.42
CA SER A 113 26.36 -6.00 -13.14
C SER A 113 27.21 -4.77 -13.43
N GLN A 114 26.81 -3.96 -14.41
CA GLN A 114 27.55 -2.75 -14.82
C GLN A 114 26.95 -1.48 -14.21
N SER A 115 26.01 -1.63 -13.27
CA SER A 115 25.34 -0.51 -12.63
C SER A 115 26.35 0.39 -11.92
N PRO A 116 26.20 1.72 -11.99
CA PRO A 116 27.01 2.65 -11.20
C PRO A 116 26.76 2.51 -9.70
N ALA A 117 25.60 2.00 -9.27
CA ALA A 117 25.26 1.81 -7.86
C ALA A 117 25.83 0.49 -7.32
N ALA A 118 26.60 0.56 -6.23
CA ALA A 118 27.19 -0.64 -5.60
C ALA A 118 26.13 -1.63 -5.09
N ALA A 119 25.02 -1.14 -4.53
CA ALA A 119 23.93 -1.96 -4.03
C ALA A 119 23.28 -2.80 -5.15
N ILE A 120 23.07 -2.21 -6.34
CA ILE A 120 22.50 -2.92 -7.50
C ILE A 120 23.48 -3.99 -8.01
N ARG A 121 24.79 -3.69 -8.03
CA ARG A 121 25.81 -4.70 -8.39
C ARG A 121 25.86 -5.87 -7.40
N GLN A 122 25.71 -5.59 -6.10
CA GLN A 122 25.64 -6.62 -5.06
C GLN A 122 24.40 -7.50 -5.24
N ARG A 123 23.25 -6.88 -5.51
CA ARG A 123 22.01 -7.59 -5.85
C ARG A 123 22.17 -8.47 -7.09
N ALA A 124 22.83 -7.95 -8.14
CA ALA A 124 23.16 -8.72 -9.33
C ALA A 124 24.00 -9.97 -9.01
N ALA A 125 25.02 -9.81 -8.16
CA ALA A 125 25.86 -10.93 -7.73
C ALA A 125 25.07 -11.96 -6.91
N PHE A 126 24.16 -11.51 -6.05
CA PHE A 126 23.26 -12.38 -5.29
C PHE A 126 22.34 -13.19 -6.21
N ILE A 127 21.69 -12.53 -7.19
CA ILE A 127 20.85 -13.21 -8.18
C ILE A 127 21.67 -14.26 -8.94
N LYS A 128 22.87 -13.89 -9.41
CA LYS A 128 23.76 -14.80 -10.14
C LYS A 128 24.22 -16.03 -9.34
N GLN A 129 24.19 -15.96 -8.01
CA GLN A 129 24.58 -17.05 -7.12
C GLN A 129 23.40 -17.94 -6.72
N ASN A 130 22.18 -17.37 -6.62
CA ASN A 130 21.03 -18.07 -6.03
C ASN A 130 19.94 -18.41 -7.04
N ALA A 131 19.71 -17.56 -8.04
CA ALA A 131 18.63 -17.75 -9.00
C ALA A 131 19.01 -18.75 -10.09
N PHE A 132 18.08 -19.65 -10.41
CA PHE A 132 18.23 -20.67 -11.43
C PHE A 132 17.63 -20.24 -12.77
N CYS A 133 18.17 -20.76 -13.86
CA CYS A 133 17.67 -20.53 -15.20
C CYS A 133 16.26 -21.14 -15.36
N PRO A 134 15.26 -20.39 -15.89
CA PRO A 134 13.89 -20.88 -16.04
C PRO A 134 13.69 -21.83 -17.23
N HIS A 135 14.71 -22.03 -18.08
CA HIS A 135 14.59 -22.79 -19.33
C HIS A 135 14.17 -24.26 -19.09
N PRO A 136 13.23 -24.82 -19.88
CA PRO A 136 12.69 -26.17 -19.70
C PRO A 136 13.70 -27.32 -19.80
N SER A 137 14.87 -27.08 -20.40
CA SER A 137 15.94 -28.09 -20.50
C SER A 137 16.56 -28.46 -19.16
N HIS A 138 16.40 -27.63 -18.13
CA HIS A 138 16.95 -27.87 -16.81
C HIS A 138 15.98 -28.67 -15.92
N GLN A 139 16.55 -29.42 -15.00
CA GLN A 139 15.79 -30.09 -13.95
C GLN A 139 15.07 -29.08 -13.04
N GLN A 140 13.87 -29.45 -12.63
CA GLN A 140 13.08 -28.72 -11.65
C GLN A 140 13.82 -28.64 -10.30
N THR A 141 13.95 -27.44 -9.75
CA THR A 141 14.65 -27.18 -8.47
C THR A 141 13.71 -27.09 -7.28
N ARG A 142 12.47 -26.66 -7.52
CA ARG A 142 11.43 -26.53 -6.50
C ARG A 142 10.07 -26.92 -7.07
N LEU A 143 9.13 -27.23 -6.18
CA LEU A 143 7.76 -27.47 -6.61
C LEU A 143 7.15 -26.15 -7.15
N PRO A 144 6.42 -26.21 -8.27
CA PRO A 144 5.79 -25.04 -8.85
C PRO A 144 4.64 -24.59 -7.94
N LEU A 145 4.60 -23.31 -7.64
CA LEU A 145 3.59 -22.74 -6.74
C LEU A 145 2.33 -22.33 -7.51
N SER A 146 2.48 -21.96 -8.78
CA SER A 146 1.39 -21.61 -9.67
C SER A 146 1.54 -22.28 -11.04
N PRO A 147 0.46 -22.38 -11.84
CA PRO A 147 0.55 -22.87 -13.21
C PRO A 147 1.45 -22.00 -14.09
N HIS A 148 1.52 -20.70 -13.79
CA HIS A 148 2.31 -19.70 -14.52
C HIS A 148 3.78 -19.65 -14.07
N ASP A 149 4.13 -20.42 -13.04
CA ASP A 149 5.48 -20.53 -12.53
C ASP A 149 6.41 -21.17 -13.59
N PRO A 150 7.58 -20.58 -13.91
CA PRO A 150 8.50 -21.17 -14.88
C PRO A 150 8.94 -22.59 -14.50
N GLU A 151 8.96 -22.94 -13.22
CA GLU A 151 9.27 -24.30 -12.75
C GLU A 151 8.23 -25.34 -13.20
N SER A 152 7.01 -24.94 -13.56
CA SER A 152 5.96 -25.86 -14.05
C SER A 152 6.28 -26.42 -15.44
N ARG A 153 7.11 -25.70 -16.22
CA ARG A 153 7.54 -26.08 -17.57
C ARG A 153 8.72 -27.05 -17.56
N LYS A 154 9.40 -27.19 -16.42
CA LYS A 154 10.56 -28.08 -16.26
C LYS A 154 10.10 -29.50 -16.01
N SER A 155 10.75 -30.46 -16.67
CA SER A 155 10.43 -31.87 -16.52
C SER A 155 10.97 -32.43 -15.21
N GLN A 156 10.21 -33.32 -14.56
CA GLN A 156 10.70 -34.11 -13.45
C GLN A 156 11.69 -35.16 -13.97
N VAL A 157 12.97 -34.97 -13.65
CA VAL A 157 14.13 -35.87 -13.85
C VAL A 157 13.92 -36.91 -14.96
N THR A 158 14.04 -36.48 -16.22
CA THR A 158 14.22 -37.39 -17.35
C THR A 158 15.71 -37.50 -17.66
N SER A 159 16.14 -38.61 -18.27
CA SER A 159 17.53 -38.84 -18.69
C SER A 159 18.09 -37.80 -19.68
N GLU A 160 17.24 -36.91 -20.21
CA GLU A 160 17.56 -35.85 -21.17
C GLU A 160 17.63 -34.45 -20.53
N SER A 161 17.33 -34.32 -19.23
CA SER A 161 17.30 -33.05 -18.52
C SER A 161 18.69 -32.64 -17.98
N LEU A 162 19.12 -31.43 -18.30
CA LEU A 162 20.37 -30.84 -17.82
C LEU A 162 20.29 -30.53 -16.31
N PRO A 163 21.42 -30.58 -15.58
CA PRO A 163 21.43 -30.14 -14.19
C PRO A 163 21.03 -28.66 -14.08
N PRO A 164 20.44 -28.21 -12.96
CA PRO A 164 20.12 -26.80 -12.74
C PRO A 164 21.35 -25.92 -12.91
N ALA A 165 21.20 -24.81 -13.64
CA ALA A 165 22.26 -23.84 -13.84
C ALA A 165 21.82 -22.47 -13.35
N HIS A 166 22.76 -21.70 -12.80
CA HIS A 166 22.49 -20.35 -12.30
C HIS A 166 22.34 -19.33 -13.43
N SER A 167 21.57 -18.29 -13.16
CA SER A 167 21.34 -17.17 -14.08
C SER A 167 22.60 -16.30 -14.16
N HIS A 168 23.28 -16.28 -15.30
CA HIS A 168 24.50 -15.48 -15.50
C HIS A 168 24.37 -14.47 -16.64
N PHE A 169 23.54 -14.81 -17.64
CA PHE A 169 23.26 -14.00 -18.80
C PHE A 169 22.24 -12.90 -18.47
N GLU A 170 22.64 -11.66 -18.74
CA GLU A 170 21.82 -10.47 -18.57
C GLU A 170 21.14 -10.13 -19.89
N CYS A 171 19.81 -9.97 -19.86
CA CYS A 171 19.08 -9.57 -21.05
C CYS A 171 19.45 -8.13 -21.43
N PRO A 172 19.74 -7.83 -22.71
CA PRO A 172 20.12 -6.48 -23.15
C PRO A 172 19.00 -5.45 -23.00
N ASP A 173 17.73 -5.87 -23.00
CA ASP A 173 16.57 -4.98 -22.95
C ASP A 173 16.09 -4.68 -21.53
N CYS A 174 16.21 -5.63 -20.59
CA CYS A 174 15.80 -5.43 -19.20
C CYS A 174 16.97 -5.29 -18.21
N GLY A 175 18.18 -5.73 -18.57
CA GLY A 175 19.40 -5.54 -17.77
C GLY A 175 19.55 -6.44 -16.54
N VAL A 176 18.68 -7.43 -16.35
CA VAL A 176 18.68 -8.35 -15.20
C VAL A 176 19.22 -9.73 -15.61
N PRO A 177 20.05 -10.40 -14.77
CA PRO A 177 20.47 -11.78 -15.02
C PRO A 177 19.31 -12.75 -14.78
N ILE A 178 18.87 -13.44 -15.84
CA ILE A 178 17.69 -14.34 -15.80
C ILE A 178 18.04 -15.75 -16.32
N TYR A 179 18.86 -15.83 -17.37
CA TYR A 179 19.20 -17.10 -18.02
C TYR A 179 20.65 -17.52 -17.74
N CYS A 180 20.97 -18.80 -17.87
CA CYS A 180 22.35 -19.26 -17.71
C CYS A 180 23.24 -18.95 -18.93
N SER A 181 22.65 -18.82 -20.12
CA SER A 181 23.36 -18.55 -21.37
C SER A 181 22.49 -17.78 -22.37
N GLU A 182 23.11 -17.16 -23.36
CA GLU A 182 22.42 -16.47 -24.46
C GLU A 182 21.52 -17.43 -25.26
N GLY A 183 21.98 -18.67 -25.51
CA GLY A 183 21.19 -19.67 -26.24
C GLY A 183 19.86 -19.97 -25.55
N HIS A 184 19.87 -20.21 -24.24
CA HIS A 184 18.63 -20.47 -23.49
C HIS A 184 17.72 -19.24 -23.40
N TRP A 185 18.28 -18.03 -23.39
CA TRP A 185 17.49 -16.80 -23.48
C TRP A 185 16.83 -16.66 -24.86
N MET A 186 17.53 -16.99 -25.94
CA MET A 186 16.97 -16.95 -27.30
C MET A 186 15.87 -17.99 -27.50
N ASP A 187 16.05 -19.19 -26.93
CA ASP A 187 15.08 -20.28 -27.02
C ASP A 187 13.79 -19.96 -26.22
N ASP A 188 13.90 -19.30 -25.06
CA ASP A 188 12.77 -18.89 -24.21
C ASP A 188 12.36 -17.42 -24.40
N PHE A 189 12.76 -16.82 -25.52
CA PHE A 189 12.61 -15.38 -25.76
C PHE A 189 11.13 -14.94 -25.75
N GLU A 190 10.22 -15.76 -26.25
CA GLU A 190 8.78 -15.45 -26.27
C GLU A 190 8.19 -15.32 -24.87
N ALA A 191 8.54 -16.23 -23.94
CA ALA A 191 8.10 -16.15 -22.55
C ALA A 191 8.76 -14.96 -21.84
N HIS A 192 10.05 -14.73 -22.10
CA HIS A 192 10.75 -13.57 -21.54
C HIS A 192 10.12 -12.24 -21.96
N LEU A 193 9.68 -12.12 -23.22
CA LEU A 193 9.06 -10.90 -23.75
C LEU A 193 7.81 -10.47 -22.98
N GLU A 194 7.05 -11.41 -22.39
CA GLU A 194 5.84 -11.10 -21.62
C GLU A 194 6.15 -10.30 -20.34
N ILE A 195 7.34 -10.47 -19.78
CA ILE A 195 7.77 -9.83 -18.52
C ILE A 195 8.93 -8.85 -18.68
N CYS A 196 9.58 -8.83 -19.85
CA CYS A 196 10.80 -8.06 -20.09
C CYS A 196 10.61 -6.55 -19.82
N GLU A 197 9.48 -5.99 -20.25
CA GLU A 197 9.15 -4.58 -20.03
C GLU A 197 8.96 -4.28 -18.53
N THR A 198 8.25 -5.15 -17.81
CA THR A 198 8.05 -5.04 -16.36
C THR A 198 9.40 -5.07 -15.62
N ILE A 199 10.29 -6.00 -15.98
CA ILE A 199 11.61 -6.10 -15.36
C ILE A 199 12.47 -4.88 -15.69
N ARG A 200 12.40 -4.38 -16.94
CA ARG A 200 13.07 -3.14 -17.33
C ARG A 200 12.59 -1.95 -16.49
N GLN A 201 11.30 -1.86 -16.24
CA GLN A 201 10.70 -0.83 -15.41
C GLN A 201 11.18 -0.93 -13.95
N ILE A 202 11.29 -2.14 -13.39
CA ILE A 202 11.89 -2.36 -12.05
C ILE A 202 13.34 -1.87 -12.04
N ASN A 203 14.11 -2.20 -13.08
CA ASN A 203 15.49 -1.77 -13.21
C ASN A 203 15.61 -0.23 -13.21
N GLU A 204 14.80 0.46 -14.01
CA GLU A 204 14.78 1.92 -14.05
C GLU A 204 14.33 2.55 -12.71
N ASP A 205 13.32 1.96 -12.05
CA ASP A 205 12.82 2.42 -10.75
C ASP A 205 13.85 2.24 -9.62
N ASP A 206 14.62 1.15 -9.65
CA ASP A 206 15.68 0.88 -8.67
C ASP A 206 16.87 1.82 -8.86
N HIS A 207 17.27 2.09 -10.11
CA HIS A 207 18.29 3.09 -10.40
C HIS A 207 17.84 4.50 -10.03
N ASP A 208 16.55 4.81 -10.16
CA ASP A 208 15.99 6.10 -9.72
C ASP A 208 16.17 6.29 -8.22
N LEU A 209 15.88 5.27 -7.41
CA LEU A 209 16.13 5.30 -5.95
C LEU A 209 17.61 5.50 -5.60
N HIS A 210 18.52 4.90 -6.36
CA HIS A 210 19.95 5.02 -6.15
C HIS A 210 20.57 6.27 -6.81
N SER A 211 19.80 7.03 -7.58
CA SER A 211 20.26 8.24 -8.28
C SER A 211 20.69 9.35 -7.33
N GLY A 212 20.18 9.34 -6.10
CA GLY A 212 20.41 10.39 -5.11
C GLY A 212 19.67 11.70 -5.41
N ARG A 213 18.67 11.68 -6.32
CA ARG A 213 17.80 12.83 -6.53
C ARG A 213 16.94 13.12 -5.29
N PHE A 214 16.47 14.35 -5.19
CA PHE A 214 15.40 14.68 -4.25
C PHE A 214 14.08 14.12 -4.80
N PHE A 215 13.28 13.53 -3.90
CA PHE A 215 11.98 12.97 -4.21
C PHE A 215 10.90 13.92 -3.67
N PRO A 216 10.50 14.97 -4.42
CA PRO A 216 9.40 15.85 -4.02
C PRO A 216 8.12 15.05 -3.75
N GLU A 217 7.96 13.90 -4.42
CA GLU A 217 6.81 13.02 -4.29
C GLU A 217 6.66 12.37 -2.89
N PHE A 218 7.70 12.38 -2.05
CA PHE A 218 7.61 11.95 -0.65
C PHE A 218 7.24 13.09 0.32
N SER A 219 6.95 14.29 -0.19
CA SER A 219 6.39 15.37 0.62
C SER A 219 4.90 15.15 0.85
N TYR A 220 4.55 14.58 1.99
CA TYR A 220 3.16 14.25 2.31
C TYR A 220 2.37 15.46 2.84
N PRO A 221 1.11 15.65 2.41
CA PRO A 221 0.24 16.70 2.95
C PRO A 221 -0.19 16.37 4.38
N GLY A 222 -0.37 17.43 5.18
CA GLY A 222 -0.82 17.33 6.57
C GLY A 222 -2.33 17.24 6.73
N LEU A 223 -2.83 17.85 7.81
CA LEU A 223 -4.26 18.00 8.09
C LEU A 223 -4.95 18.80 6.98
N GLN A 224 -6.06 18.26 6.48
CA GLN A 224 -6.90 18.93 5.48
C GLN A 224 -7.96 19.80 6.14
N ASP A 225 -8.34 20.88 5.45
CA ASP A 225 -9.51 21.67 5.82
C ASP A 225 -10.80 20.86 5.69
N ASP A 226 -11.65 21.00 6.71
CA ASP A 226 -12.96 20.35 6.87
C ASP A 226 -13.95 20.52 5.71
N ASN A 227 -13.67 21.42 4.77
CA ASN A 227 -14.49 21.74 3.61
C ASN A 227 -14.23 20.84 2.41
N PHE A 228 -13.04 20.24 2.33
CA PHE A 228 -12.68 19.35 1.24
C PHE A 228 -13.03 17.91 1.58
N VAL A 229 -13.55 17.21 0.58
CA VAL A 229 -13.98 15.82 0.72
C VAL A 229 -12.99 14.94 -0.02
N ILE A 230 -12.52 13.89 0.65
CA ILE A 230 -11.59 12.91 0.09
C ILE A 230 -12.34 12.03 -0.93
N ASN A 231 -11.78 11.91 -2.13
CA ASN A 231 -12.31 10.98 -3.13
C ASN A 231 -11.40 9.76 -3.27
N MET A 232 -11.92 8.58 -2.95
CA MET A 232 -11.17 7.31 -2.98
C MET A 232 -11.43 6.45 -4.23
N THR A 233 -11.93 7.03 -5.33
CA THR A 233 -12.23 6.26 -6.55
C THR A 233 -10.99 5.66 -7.22
N ASN A 234 -9.92 6.44 -7.35
CA ASN A 234 -8.65 6.08 -7.99
C ASN A 234 -7.49 6.80 -7.27
N TRP A 235 -6.26 6.38 -7.55
CA TRP A 235 -5.04 7.05 -7.05
C TRP A 235 -5.01 8.54 -7.39
N ASP A 236 -5.21 8.93 -8.66
CA ASP A 236 -5.12 10.33 -9.08
C ASP A 236 -6.14 11.23 -8.36
N THR A 237 -7.39 10.76 -8.25
CA THR A 237 -8.45 11.51 -7.57
C THR A 237 -8.18 11.65 -6.09
N PHE A 238 -7.59 10.62 -5.47
CA PHE A 238 -7.24 10.65 -4.06
C PHE A 238 -6.12 11.66 -3.80
N LEU A 239 -5.04 11.59 -4.57
CA LEU A 239 -3.89 12.49 -4.42
C LEU A 239 -4.27 13.94 -4.69
N TYR A 240 -5.09 14.17 -5.72
CA TYR A 240 -5.63 15.50 -6.02
C TYR A 240 -6.49 16.04 -4.87
N THR A 241 -7.45 15.23 -4.38
CA THR A 241 -8.32 15.69 -3.29
C THR A 241 -7.58 15.88 -1.98
N ARG A 242 -6.47 15.18 -1.73
CA ARG A 242 -5.62 15.35 -0.55
C ARG A 242 -4.53 16.40 -0.70
N GLU A 243 -4.54 17.18 -1.79
CA GLU A 243 -3.59 18.26 -2.04
C GLU A 243 -2.12 17.80 -2.06
N PHE A 244 -1.87 16.60 -2.59
CA PHE A 244 -0.51 16.19 -2.92
C PHE A 244 0.07 17.09 -4.02
N GLU A 245 1.39 17.21 -4.06
CA GLU A 245 2.07 17.82 -5.20
C GLU A 245 1.68 17.08 -6.49
N ALA A 246 1.36 17.82 -7.54
CA ALA A 246 0.88 17.23 -8.79
C ALA A 246 1.95 16.32 -9.42
N ILE A 247 1.73 15.01 -9.36
CA ILE A 247 2.60 14.00 -9.95
C ILE A 247 2.17 13.78 -11.39
N ASN A 248 3.04 14.13 -12.34
CA ASN A 248 2.77 13.94 -13.77
C ASN A 248 3.54 12.76 -14.38
N ASP A 249 4.58 12.28 -13.69
CA ASP A 249 5.44 11.20 -14.17
C ASP A 249 5.00 9.86 -13.57
N ASP A 250 4.74 8.87 -14.42
CA ASP A 250 4.36 7.51 -14.00
C ASP A 250 5.38 6.91 -13.02
N ARG A 251 6.67 7.20 -13.22
CA ARG A 251 7.75 6.72 -12.33
C ARG A 251 7.60 7.25 -10.92
N SER A 252 7.37 8.54 -10.75
CA SER A 252 7.14 9.13 -9.43
C SER A 252 5.87 8.56 -8.79
N MET A 253 4.82 8.30 -9.60
CA MET A 253 3.61 7.67 -9.09
C MET A 253 3.88 6.27 -8.54
N ARG A 254 4.74 5.47 -9.20
CA ARG A 254 5.14 4.15 -8.69
C ARG A 254 5.86 4.22 -7.34
N GLN A 255 6.76 5.18 -7.17
CA GLN A 255 7.48 5.34 -5.91
C GLN A 255 6.54 5.73 -4.75
N VAL A 256 5.60 6.65 -5.00
CA VAL A 256 4.63 7.10 -3.99
C VAL A 256 3.65 6.00 -3.63
N THR A 257 3.07 5.32 -4.63
CA THR A 257 2.08 4.26 -4.38
C THR A 257 2.66 3.09 -3.60
N ARG A 258 3.95 2.74 -3.80
CA ARG A 258 4.63 1.68 -3.04
C ARG A 258 4.54 1.91 -1.52
N MET A 259 4.72 3.15 -1.08
CA MET A 259 4.69 3.48 0.35
C MET A 259 3.26 3.68 0.85
N LEU A 260 2.44 4.44 0.10
CA LEU A 260 1.08 4.79 0.52
C LEU A 260 0.09 3.62 0.45
N THR A 261 0.38 2.56 -0.31
CA THR A 261 -0.56 1.45 -0.50
C THR A 261 -0.99 0.81 0.83
N TYR A 262 -0.11 0.74 1.84
CA TYR A 262 -0.41 0.12 3.13
C TYR A 262 -1.48 0.87 3.93
N PRO A 263 -1.28 2.16 4.32
CA PRO A 263 -2.31 2.91 5.03
C PRO A 263 -3.56 3.13 4.18
N LEU A 264 -3.43 3.32 2.86
CA LEU A 264 -4.59 3.57 2.01
C LEU A 264 -5.42 2.33 1.73
N THR A 265 -4.85 1.13 1.74
CA THR A 265 -5.64 -0.10 1.65
C THR A 265 -6.58 -0.19 2.86
N ILE A 266 -6.07 0.05 4.07
CA ILE A 266 -6.89 0.11 5.29
C ILE A 266 -7.94 1.22 5.21
N GLY A 267 -7.49 2.44 4.88
CA GLY A 267 -8.37 3.60 4.73
C GLY A 267 -9.48 3.36 3.71
N SER A 268 -9.16 2.75 2.56
CA SER A 268 -10.11 2.50 1.48
C SER A 268 -11.25 1.57 1.89
N VAL A 269 -11.03 0.60 2.78
CA VAL A 269 -12.09 -0.29 3.28
C VAL A 269 -12.92 0.40 4.36
N LEU A 270 -12.25 1.09 5.29
CA LEU A 270 -12.86 1.65 6.50
C LEU A 270 -13.45 3.06 6.33
N HIS A 271 -13.15 3.75 5.24
CA HIS A 271 -13.67 5.10 5.00
C HIS A 271 -15.15 5.10 4.55
N GLU A 272 -15.87 6.17 4.87
CA GLU A 272 -17.29 6.28 4.52
C GLU A 272 -17.52 6.35 3.00
N LEU A 273 -16.61 7.02 2.28
CA LEU A 273 -16.58 7.13 0.81
C LEU A 273 -15.70 6.05 0.16
N SER A 274 -15.69 4.87 0.76
CA SER A 274 -14.99 3.71 0.21
C SER A 274 -15.41 3.42 -1.24
N PRO A 275 -14.47 3.00 -2.11
CA PRO A 275 -14.83 2.48 -3.43
C PRO A 275 -15.64 1.17 -3.32
N TYR A 276 -15.52 0.45 -2.21
CA TYR A 276 -16.18 -0.83 -1.97
C TYR A 276 -17.59 -0.64 -1.38
N ASN A 277 -18.60 -1.12 -2.12
CA ASN A 277 -20.02 -0.89 -1.89
C ASN A 277 -20.85 -2.14 -2.22
N VAL A 278 -22.10 -2.19 -1.76
CA VAL A 278 -23.02 -3.34 -2.03
C VAL A 278 -23.60 -3.33 -3.46
N ARG A 279 -23.27 -2.31 -4.25
CA ARG A 279 -23.72 -2.23 -5.65
C ARG A 279 -23.01 -3.28 -6.50
N LYS A 280 -23.55 -3.55 -7.70
CA LYS A 280 -23.16 -4.64 -8.62
C LYS A 280 -21.66 -4.74 -8.99
N GLU A 281 -20.85 -3.74 -8.63
CA GLU A 281 -19.40 -3.66 -8.90
C GLU A 281 -18.56 -3.40 -7.63
N GLY A 282 -19.20 -3.17 -6.47
CA GLY A 282 -18.50 -2.72 -5.26
C GLY A 282 -18.01 -3.84 -4.35
N ARG A 283 -18.25 -5.13 -4.67
CA ARG A 283 -17.74 -6.34 -3.99
C ARG A 283 -18.04 -6.51 -2.50
N LEU A 284 -18.72 -5.56 -1.87
CA LEU A 284 -19.05 -5.64 -0.45
C LEU A 284 -20.29 -6.51 -0.25
N THR A 285 -20.18 -7.56 0.56
CA THR A 285 -21.32 -8.43 0.86
C THR A 285 -22.27 -7.77 1.87
N VAL A 286 -23.46 -8.35 2.06
CA VAL A 286 -24.42 -7.86 3.07
C VAL A 286 -23.83 -7.98 4.50
N GLU A 287 -23.12 -9.07 4.79
CA GLU A 287 -22.41 -9.25 6.07
C GLU A 287 -21.23 -8.29 6.22
N GLY A 288 -20.54 -8.00 5.10
CA GLY A 288 -19.54 -6.94 4.99
C GLY A 288 -20.10 -5.58 5.37
N LEU A 289 -21.23 -5.20 4.79
CA LEU A 289 -21.89 -3.94 5.10
C LEU A 289 -22.24 -3.83 6.59
N LYS A 290 -22.80 -4.88 7.20
CA LYS A 290 -23.12 -4.89 8.65
C LYS A 290 -21.88 -4.68 9.52
N SER A 291 -20.76 -5.33 9.18
CA SER A 291 -19.52 -5.27 9.96
C SER A 291 -18.82 -3.92 9.79
N VAL A 292 -18.66 -3.46 8.55
CA VAL A 292 -17.89 -2.26 8.23
C VAL A 292 -18.67 -0.98 8.54
N SER A 293 -20.01 -0.97 8.45
CA SER A 293 -20.81 0.24 8.73
C SER A 293 -20.62 0.75 10.15
N ALA A 294 -20.47 -0.14 11.12
CA ALA A 294 -20.27 0.25 12.50
C ALA A 294 -18.87 0.83 12.75
N LEU A 295 -17.82 0.22 12.16
CA LEU A 295 -16.46 0.80 12.16
C LEU A 295 -16.42 2.17 11.47
N ARG A 296 -17.08 2.29 10.30
CA ARG A 296 -17.23 3.58 9.58
C ARG A 296 -17.88 4.63 10.46
N TYR A 297 -18.93 4.28 11.20
CA TYR A 297 -19.60 5.20 12.12
C TYR A 297 -18.68 5.66 13.25
N THR A 298 -17.91 4.75 13.86
CA THR A 298 -16.94 5.10 14.92
C THR A 298 -15.82 6.00 14.40
N LEU A 299 -15.32 5.73 13.18
CA LEU A 299 -14.23 6.50 12.56
C LEU A 299 -14.67 7.89 12.07
N HIS A 300 -15.98 8.12 11.86
CA HIS A 300 -16.53 9.42 11.44
C HIS A 300 -17.57 9.93 12.44
N PRO A 301 -17.16 10.30 13.67
CA PRO A 301 -18.10 10.84 14.65
C PRO A 301 -18.80 12.10 14.09
N PRO A 302 -20.05 12.42 14.44
CA PRO A 302 -20.73 13.60 13.92
C PRO A 302 -20.09 14.92 14.42
N LYS A 303 -20.13 15.99 13.61
CA LYS A 303 -19.54 17.31 13.92
C LYS A 303 -20.24 18.07 15.07
N THR A 304 -21.29 17.50 15.67
CA THR A 304 -22.05 18.13 16.76
C THR A 304 -21.12 18.55 17.90
N GLY A 305 -21.05 19.87 18.12
CA GLY A 305 -20.11 20.49 19.05
C GLY A 305 -20.21 19.91 20.44
N GLU A 306 -19.06 19.67 21.06
CA GLU A 306 -18.92 19.60 22.51
C GLU A 306 -19.51 20.91 23.07
N GLY A 307 -20.79 20.86 23.43
CA GLY A 307 -21.44 21.99 24.08
C GLY A 307 -20.71 22.31 25.38
N VAL A 308 -20.60 23.59 25.71
CA VAL A 308 -19.97 24.07 26.95
C VAL A 308 -20.76 23.60 28.19
N ASP A 309 -21.99 23.13 28.00
CA ASP A 309 -22.84 22.55 29.04
C ASP A 309 -22.45 21.11 29.39
N ILE A 310 -22.50 20.78 30.68
CA ILE A 310 -22.19 19.46 31.26
C ILE A 310 -23.06 18.34 30.66
N GLN A 311 -24.26 18.67 30.16
CA GLN A 311 -25.16 17.73 29.46
C GLN A 311 -24.71 17.38 28.03
N GLY A 312 -23.78 18.16 27.46
CA GLY A 312 -23.20 17.97 26.13
C GLY A 312 -21.82 17.31 26.12
N LEU A 313 -21.27 16.96 27.29
CA LEU A 313 -20.03 16.18 27.42
C LEU A 313 -20.29 14.75 26.91
N ARG A 314 -20.10 14.54 25.60
CA ARG A 314 -19.99 13.18 25.07
C ARG A 314 -18.61 12.64 25.43
N LEU A 315 -18.60 11.50 26.11
CA LEU A 315 -17.38 10.69 26.26
C LEU A 315 -16.80 10.46 24.87
N LYS A 316 -15.55 10.86 24.66
CA LYS A 316 -14.84 10.54 23.42
C LYS A 316 -14.87 9.03 23.24
N ALA A 317 -15.20 8.60 22.03
CA ALA A 317 -15.19 7.18 21.70
C ALA A 317 -13.81 6.60 22.01
N PRO A 318 -13.74 5.36 22.50
CA PRO A 318 -12.46 4.67 22.66
C PRO A 318 -11.73 4.59 21.32
N PRO A 319 -10.38 4.45 21.35
CA PRO A 319 -9.60 4.34 20.13
C PRO A 319 -9.99 3.10 19.33
N VAL A 320 -10.09 3.25 18.01
CA VAL A 320 -10.22 2.14 17.06
C VAL A 320 -8.87 1.43 16.98
N ARG A 321 -8.84 0.15 17.32
CA ARG A 321 -7.60 -0.66 17.30
C ARG A 321 -7.49 -1.41 15.97
N ILE A 322 -6.40 -1.17 15.25
CA ILE A 322 -6.11 -1.86 13.99
C ILE A 322 -4.91 -2.76 14.22
N PHE A 323 -5.17 -4.06 14.26
CA PHE A 323 -4.16 -5.09 14.48
C PHE A 323 -3.57 -5.53 13.14
N ILE A 324 -2.32 -5.19 12.89
CA ILE A 324 -1.57 -5.65 11.73
C ILE A 324 -0.78 -6.88 12.15
N LEU A 325 -1.19 -8.06 11.68
CA LEU A 325 -0.55 -9.33 12.02
C LEU A 325 0.41 -9.77 10.93
N GLY A 326 1.50 -10.43 11.32
CA GLY A 326 2.56 -10.82 10.41
C GLY A 326 3.31 -9.61 9.83
N ALA A 327 3.39 -8.51 10.59
CA ALA A 327 4.05 -7.29 10.14
C ALA A 327 5.54 -7.55 9.88
N ARG A 328 6.01 -7.14 8.70
CA ARG A 328 7.40 -7.24 8.22
C ARG A 328 7.86 -5.87 7.73
N ALA A 329 7.85 -5.63 6.42
CA ALA A 329 8.24 -4.35 5.84
C ALA A 329 7.31 -3.20 6.31
N GLU A 330 6.06 -3.50 6.68
CA GLU A 330 5.04 -2.53 7.07
C GLU A 330 5.39 -1.75 8.35
N SER A 331 6.02 -2.42 9.31
CA SER A 331 6.46 -1.81 10.56
C SER A 331 7.69 -0.94 10.39
N SER A 332 8.48 -1.18 9.34
CA SER A 332 9.68 -0.39 8.98
C SER A 332 9.35 0.88 8.17
N LEU A 333 8.10 1.04 7.71
CA LEU A 333 7.70 2.22 6.95
C LEU A 333 7.85 3.51 7.78
N PRO A 334 8.23 4.64 7.14
CA PRO A 334 8.29 5.94 7.78
C PRO A 334 6.98 6.31 8.46
N ARG A 335 7.05 6.88 9.66
CA ARG A 335 5.85 7.23 10.45
C ARG A 335 4.94 8.24 9.75
N GLU A 336 5.51 9.12 8.93
CA GLU A 336 4.77 10.08 8.10
C GLU A 336 3.80 9.41 7.12
N VAL A 337 4.13 8.20 6.64
CA VAL A 337 3.25 7.40 5.77
C VAL A 337 2.04 6.92 6.57
N TRP A 338 2.25 6.39 7.78
CA TRP A 338 1.16 5.93 8.65
C TRP A 338 0.30 7.08 9.19
N LEU A 339 0.88 8.26 9.40
CA LEU A 339 0.15 9.46 9.79
C LEU A 339 -0.91 9.88 8.75
N GLN A 340 -0.77 9.49 7.48
CA GLN A 340 -1.81 9.72 6.47
C GLN A 340 -3.14 9.10 6.86
N LEU A 341 -3.13 7.98 7.59
CA LEU A 341 -4.36 7.37 8.11
C LEU A 341 -5.05 8.30 9.12
N SER A 342 -4.29 8.97 9.99
CA SER A 342 -4.82 9.95 10.95
C SER A 342 -5.41 11.18 10.26
N TYR A 343 -4.87 11.58 9.11
CA TYR A 343 -5.38 12.71 8.33
C TYR A 343 -6.63 12.36 7.53
N ILE A 344 -6.80 11.09 7.13
CA ILE A 344 -8.05 10.59 6.54
C ILE A 344 -9.16 10.54 7.60
N PHE A 345 -8.82 10.23 8.85
CA PHE A 345 -9.76 10.17 9.97
C PHE A 345 -9.43 11.19 11.09
N PRO A 346 -9.58 12.51 10.82
CA PRO A 346 -9.02 13.55 11.69
C PRO A 346 -9.65 13.65 13.09
N ARG A 347 -10.81 13.01 13.30
CA ARG A 347 -11.62 13.12 14.53
C ARG A 347 -11.70 11.82 15.32
N SER A 348 -11.09 10.75 14.84
CA SER A 348 -11.05 9.46 15.52
C SER A 348 -9.67 9.21 16.11
N LEU A 349 -9.66 8.60 17.29
CA LEU A 349 -8.44 8.04 17.88
C LEU A 349 -8.16 6.70 17.22
N ILE A 350 -6.97 6.52 16.64
CA ILE A 350 -6.55 5.25 16.03
C ILE A 350 -5.32 4.72 16.78
N HIS A 351 -5.41 3.45 17.16
CA HIS A 351 -4.29 2.70 17.73
C HIS A 351 -3.89 1.58 16.76
N LEU A 352 -2.74 1.74 16.13
CA LEU A 352 -2.19 0.77 15.20
C LEU A 352 -1.25 -0.18 15.94
N ILE A 353 -1.51 -1.47 15.87
CA ILE A 353 -0.81 -2.50 16.65
C ILE A 353 -0.15 -3.47 15.68
N PHE A 354 1.17 -3.42 15.55
CA PHE A 354 1.96 -4.38 14.79
C PHE A 354 2.30 -5.59 15.65
N ILE A 355 2.01 -6.79 15.14
CA ILE A 355 2.31 -8.05 15.81
C ILE A 355 2.99 -8.97 14.81
N GLY A 356 4.20 -9.44 15.12
CA GLY A 356 4.89 -10.46 14.36
C GLY A 356 6.33 -10.64 14.78
N PRO A 357 6.91 -11.83 14.60
CA PRO A 357 8.31 -12.11 14.94
C PRO A 357 9.28 -11.24 14.13
N GLU A 358 8.91 -10.86 12.91
CA GLU A 358 9.72 -10.05 12.00
C GLU A 358 9.36 -8.55 12.05
N SER A 359 8.52 -8.13 13.01
CA SER A 359 8.03 -6.73 13.10
C SER A 359 9.12 -5.70 13.43
N MET A 360 10.30 -6.13 13.84
CA MET A 360 11.48 -5.28 14.08
C MET A 360 12.59 -5.48 13.04
N ALA A 361 12.32 -6.22 11.95
CA ALA A 361 13.28 -6.34 10.85
C ALA A 361 13.62 -4.95 10.28
N ASN A 362 14.91 -4.72 10.00
CA ASN A 362 15.45 -3.45 9.49
C ASN A 362 15.30 -2.25 10.46
N ARG A 363 15.10 -2.48 11.76
CA ARG A 363 15.07 -1.45 12.82
C ARG A 363 16.18 -1.69 13.85
N ASP A 364 17.37 -2.02 13.37
CA ASP A 364 18.51 -2.42 14.20
C ASP A 364 18.99 -1.31 15.16
N ASP A 365 18.76 -0.04 14.80
CA ASP A 365 19.09 1.12 15.63
C ASP A 365 18.21 1.26 16.88
N GLU A 366 17.06 0.56 16.91
CA GLU A 366 16.11 0.62 18.03
C GLU A 366 16.37 -0.46 19.09
N PHE A 367 17.43 -1.24 18.93
CA PHE A 367 17.88 -2.18 19.95
C PHE A 367 18.70 -1.47 21.04
N PRO A 368 18.58 -1.89 22.31
CA PRO A 368 17.87 -3.07 22.79
C PRO A 368 16.35 -2.86 22.97
N LEU A 369 15.58 -3.93 22.76
CA LEU A 369 14.14 -3.93 23.01
C LEU A 369 13.85 -3.65 24.50
N PRO A 370 12.69 -3.03 24.82
CA PRO A 370 12.26 -2.83 26.19
C PRO A 370 12.24 -4.15 26.98
N GLU A 371 12.71 -4.12 28.22
CA GLU A 371 12.65 -5.29 29.09
C GLU A 371 11.19 -5.69 29.36
N ARG A 372 10.94 -7.01 29.40
CA ARG A 372 9.62 -7.56 29.72
C ARG A 372 9.35 -7.40 31.22
N THR A 373 8.67 -6.31 31.58
CA THR A 373 8.24 -6.02 32.94
C THR A 373 6.81 -6.55 33.19
N PRO A 374 6.34 -6.64 34.45
CA PRO A 374 4.94 -6.99 34.72
C PRO A 374 3.93 -6.03 34.07
N GLU A 375 4.32 -4.77 33.84
CA GLU A 375 3.51 -3.76 33.14
C GLU A 375 3.54 -3.93 31.62
N ASN A 376 4.62 -4.49 31.07
CA ASN A 376 4.80 -4.75 29.65
C ASN A 376 5.28 -6.20 29.41
N PRO A 377 4.40 -7.21 29.61
CA PRO A 377 4.80 -8.61 29.62
C PRO A 377 5.35 -9.09 28.26
N PHE A 378 4.95 -8.45 27.16
CA PHE A 378 5.36 -8.79 25.80
C PHE A 378 6.44 -7.86 25.23
N GLY A 379 6.96 -6.90 26.02
CA GLY A 379 8.03 -6.00 25.57
C GLY A 379 7.63 -5.09 24.40
N GLY A 380 6.36 -4.67 24.36
CA GLY A 380 5.84 -3.81 23.29
C GLY A 380 6.48 -2.43 23.27
N ILE A 381 6.86 -1.96 22.08
CA ILE A 381 7.38 -0.61 21.85
C ILE A 381 6.19 0.30 21.57
N VAL A 382 5.96 1.29 22.43
CA VAL A 382 4.81 2.20 22.35
C VAL A 382 5.26 3.57 21.86
N GLU A 383 4.69 4.01 20.74
CA GLU A 383 4.94 5.30 20.11
C GLU A 383 3.65 6.15 20.17
N ASP A 384 3.56 7.04 21.16
CA ASP A 384 2.32 7.78 21.50
C ASP A 384 2.33 9.27 21.07
N ARG A 385 3.46 9.77 20.54
CA ARG A 385 3.66 11.20 20.20
C ARG A 385 4.07 11.42 18.74
N LEU A 386 3.45 10.67 17.84
CA LEU A 386 3.74 10.74 16.40
C LEU A 386 3.09 11.95 15.72
N GLY A 387 2.08 12.57 16.36
CA GLY A 387 1.27 13.63 15.79
C GLY A 387 -0.13 13.13 15.43
N GLY A 388 -1.14 14.02 15.51
CA GLY A 388 -2.54 13.63 15.36
C GLY A 388 -3.07 12.77 16.52
N GLN A 389 -4.27 12.22 16.35
CA GLN A 389 -4.93 11.31 17.30
C GLN A 389 -4.49 9.86 17.02
N PHE A 390 -3.17 9.61 16.98
CA PHE A 390 -2.59 8.38 16.46
C PHE A 390 -1.52 7.78 17.38
N LYS A 391 -1.63 6.48 17.64
CA LYS A 391 -0.68 5.71 18.47
C LYS A 391 -0.24 4.47 17.72
N ILE A 392 1.05 4.15 17.74
CA ILE A 392 1.59 2.89 17.22
C ILE A 392 2.11 2.05 18.38
N THR A 393 1.89 0.74 18.33
CA THR A 393 2.57 -0.21 19.23
C THR A 393 3.08 -1.40 18.45
N THR A 394 4.34 -1.78 18.66
CA THR A 394 4.98 -2.90 17.95
C THR A 394 5.32 -4.00 18.94
N TYR A 395 4.97 -5.24 18.61
CA TYR A 395 5.25 -6.43 19.41
C TYR A 395 5.97 -7.51 18.60
N VAL A 396 7.08 -8.00 19.15
CA VAL A 396 7.87 -9.12 18.61
C VAL A 396 7.41 -10.44 19.24
N ASP A 397 6.21 -10.88 18.89
CA ASP A 397 5.63 -12.16 19.31
C ASP A 397 4.55 -12.59 18.30
N TYR A 398 4.01 -13.81 18.48
CA TYR A 398 2.88 -14.29 17.70
C TYR A 398 1.54 -13.89 18.32
N PHE A 399 0.54 -13.65 17.48
CA PHE A 399 -0.81 -13.29 17.94
C PHE A 399 -1.43 -14.35 18.84
N HIS A 400 -1.29 -15.63 18.50
CA HIS A 400 -1.90 -16.72 19.27
C HIS A 400 -1.35 -16.81 20.71
N THR A 401 -0.08 -16.45 20.94
CA THR A 401 0.50 -16.35 22.28
C THR A 401 -0.22 -15.29 23.11
N MET A 402 -0.40 -14.10 22.54
CA MET A 402 -1.05 -12.96 23.21
C MET A 402 -2.55 -13.18 23.41
N TYR A 403 -3.20 -13.85 22.46
CA TYR A 403 -4.61 -14.21 22.55
C TYR A 403 -4.87 -15.18 23.72
N LYS A 404 -4.05 -16.23 23.85
CA LYS A 404 -4.12 -17.18 24.98
C LYS A 404 -3.87 -16.50 26.33
N ALA A 405 -2.99 -15.49 26.36
CA ALA A 405 -2.75 -14.67 27.55
C ALA A 405 -3.86 -13.65 27.84
N GLN A 406 -4.89 -13.57 26.99
CA GLN A 406 -6.01 -12.62 27.08
C GLN A 406 -5.57 -11.15 27.13
N TYR A 407 -4.41 -10.83 26.54
CA TYR A 407 -3.77 -9.51 26.70
C TYR A 407 -4.58 -8.36 26.08
N PHE A 408 -5.26 -8.61 24.96
CA PHE A 408 -6.06 -7.59 24.25
C PHE A 408 -7.58 -7.70 24.49
N GLN A 409 -8.02 -8.66 25.31
CA GLN A 409 -9.43 -8.87 25.60
C GLN A 409 -10.02 -7.71 26.43
N PRO A 410 -11.29 -7.32 26.21
CA PRO A 410 -12.23 -7.87 25.23
C PRO A 410 -11.97 -7.36 23.80
N PHE A 411 -12.26 -8.20 22.80
CA PHE A 411 -12.36 -7.76 21.40
C PHE A 411 -13.75 -7.20 21.10
N ASP A 412 -13.81 -6.04 20.45
CA ASP A 412 -15.03 -5.38 20.03
C ASP A 412 -15.05 -5.22 18.50
N PRO A 413 -15.92 -5.96 17.79
CA PRO A 413 -16.06 -5.85 16.34
C PRO A 413 -16.47 -4.47 15.80
N TYR A 414 -16.86 -3.53 16.66
CA TYR A 414 -17.20 -2.16 16.30
C TYR A 414 -16.04 -1.17 16.43
N LEU A 415 -14.95 -1.59 17.09
CA LEU A 415 -13.78 -0.77 17.39
C LEU A 415 -12.48 -1.44 16.94
N ASP A 416 -12.49 -2.74 16.69
CA ASP A 416 -11.32 -3.51 16.31
C ASP A 416 -11.39 -3.93 14.84
N CYS A 417 -10.22 -4.04 14.20
CA CYS A 417 -10.08 -4.62 12.87
C CYS A 417 -8.73 -5.34 12.77
N PHE A 418 -8.70 -6.49 12.10
CA PHE A 418 -7.46 -7.18 11.75
C PHE A 418 -7.08 -6.87 10.31
N MET A 419 -5.80 -6.61 10.06
CA MET A 419 -5.22 -6.40 8.74
C MET A 419 -4.05 -7.36 8.54
N LEU A 420 -4.10 -8.13 7.46
CA LEU A 420 -3.09 -9.09 7.05
C LEU A 420 -2.47 -8.64 5.71
N PHE A 421 -1.23 -8.19 5.76
CA PHE A 421 -0.48 -7.82 4.55
C PHE A 421 0.25 -9.04 4.01
N HIS A 422 -0.17 -9.50 2.83
CA HIS A 422 0.39 -10.66 2.13
C HIS A 422 0.72 -11.84 3.07
N PRO A 423 -0.26 -12.33 3.86
CA PRO A 423 -0.01 -13.29 4.94
C PRO A 423 0.51 -14.64 4.43
N GLY A 424 0.19 -15.01 3.20
CA GLY A 424 0.53 -16.31 2.64
C GLY A 424 -0.11 -17.44 3.45
N LEU A 425 -1.41 -17.32 3.73
CA LEU A 425 -2.15 -18.30 4.56
C LEU A 425 -2.07 -19.72 3.97
N GLY A 426 -2.22 -19.84 2.65
CA GLY A 426 -2.13 -21.10 1.92
C GLY A 426 -0.75 -21.37 1.34
N HIS A 427 0.24 -20.52 1.58
CA HIS A 427 1.58 -20.71 1.04
C HIS A 427 2.32 -21.83 1.82
N PRO A 428 2.97 -22.80 1.15
CA PRO A 428 3.56 -23.96 1.83
C PRO A 428 4.58 -23.62 2.92
N ALA A 429 5.34 -22.54 2.76
CA ALA A 429 6.36 -22.14 3.74
C ALA A 429 5.78 -21.51 5.02
N SER A 430 4.63 -20.81 4.94
CA SER A 430 4.07 -20.02 6.04
C SER A 430 2.76 -20.58 6.62
N SER A 431 2.04 -21.43 5.88
CA SER A 431 0.73 -21.96 6.27
C SER A 431 0.68 -22.61 7.66
N HIS A 432 1.75 -23.27 8.08
CA HIS A 432 1.86 -23.91 9.39
C HIS A 432 1.79 -22.89 10.55
N GLU A 433 2.34 -21.69 10.39
CA GLU A 433 2.31 -20.65 11.43
C GLU A 433 0.90 -20.06 11.62
N TRP A 434 0.10 -20.08 10.57
CA TRP A 434 -1.27 -19.56 10.57
C TRP A 434 -2.31 -20.57 11.05
N GLU A 435 -2.02 -21.86 11.03
CA GLU A 435 -2.95 -22.92 11.41
C GLU A 435 -3.45 -22.78 12.85
N GLU A 436 -2.57 -22.40 13.78
CA GLU A 436 -2.97 -22.14 15.17
C GLU A 436 -3.70 -20.79 15.34
N THR A 437 -3.31 -19.80 14.54
CA THR A 437 -3.76 -18.40 14.66
C THR A 437 -5.17 -18.21 14.08
N LEU A 438 -5.49 -18.87 12.95
CA LEU A 438 -6.74 -18.65 12.22
C LEU A 438 -8.00 -18.94 13.06
N PRO A 439 -8.13 -20.07 13.79
CA PRO A 439 -9.31 -20.33 14.61
C PRO A 439 -9.54 -19.26 15.69
N GLN A 440 -8.45 -18.77 16.30
CA GLN A 440 -8.49 -17.73 17.33
C GLN A 440 -8.93 -16.38 16.74
N LEU A 441 -8.53 -16.07 15.50
CA LEU A 441 -9.03 -14.89 14.79
C LEU A 441 -10.53 -14.99 14.51
N LEU A 442 -11.02 -16.16 14.09
CA LEU A 442 -12.45 -16.39 13.83
C LEU A 442 -13.29 -16.36 15.12
N GLU A 443 -12.70 -16.71 16.27
CA GLU A 443 -13.37 -16.61 17.57
C GLU A 443 -13.65 -15.15 17.96
N THR A 444 -12.76 -14.21 17.61
CA THR A 444 -12.91 -12.79 17.95
C THR A 444 -14.14 -12.12 17.32
N LYS A 445 -14.66 -12.67 16.20
CA LYS A 445 -15.76 -12.08 15.40
C LYS A 445 -15.49 -10.66 14.88
N VAL A 446 -14.23 -10.23 14.90
CA VAL A 446 -13.73 -8.98 14.35
C VAL A 446 -13.50 -9.15 12.85
N PRO A 447 -13.74 -8.12 12.01
CA PRO A 447 -13.42 -8.19 10.58
C PRO A 447 -11.91 -8.37 10.34
N ILE A 448 -11.57 -9.29 9.44
CA ILE A 448 -10.20 -9.58 9.01
C ILE A 448 -10.09 -9.19 7.53
N ILE A 449 -9.23 -8.22 7.25
CA ILE A 449 -8.92 -7.77 5.89
C ILE A 449 -7.58 -8.40 5.50
N SER A 450 -7.52 -8.99 4.31
CA SER A 450 -6.32 -9.66 3.81
C SER A 450 -5.98 -9.20 2.39
N THR A 451 -4.70 -9.19 2.07
CA THR A 451 -4.16 -8.79 0.77
C THR A 451 -3.25 -9.87 0.18
N GLY A 452 -3.03 -9.82 -1.14
CA GLY A 452 -2.15 -10.76 -1.85
C GLY A 452 -1.26 -10.08 -2.88
N TYR A 453 -0.16 -10.74 -3.25
CA TYR A 453 0.78 -10.27 -4.29
C TYR A 453 0.27 -10.52 -5.71
N THR A 454 -0.49 -11.60 -5.89
CA THR A 454 -1.05 -12.02 -7.18
C THR A 454 -2.47 -12.55 -6.98
N GLN A 455 -3.21 -12.69 -8.09
CA GLN A 455 -4.52 -13.33 -8.07
C GLN A 455 -4.44 -14.76 -7.55
N TRP A 456 -3.44 -15.51 -8.01
CA TRP A 456 -3.27 -16.91 -7.68
C TRP A 456 -2.94 -17.11 -6.19
N ASP A 457 -2.09 -16.27 -5.61
CA ASP A 457 -1.79 -16.35 -4.18
C ASP A 457 -3.01 -16.03 -3.31
N MET A 458 -3.80 -15.02 -3.71
CA MET A 458 -5.06 -14.70 -3.02
C MET A 458 -6.06 -15.86 -3.10
N GLU A 459 -6.23 -16.48 -4.27
CA GLU A 459 -7.10 -17.64 -4.43
C GLU A 459 -6.62 -18.85 -3.62
N ARG A 460 -5.30 -19.09 -3.56
CA ARG A 460 -4.71 -20.14 -2.73
C ARG A 460 -5.02 -19.92 -1.25
N ASP A 461 -4.87 -18.69 -0.76
CA ASP A 461 -5.17 -18.32 0.62
C ASP A 461 -6.66 -18.52 0.94
N ILE A 462 -7.56 -18.12 0.04
CA ILE A 462 -9.01 -18.31 0.20
C ILE A 462 -9.38 -19.79 0.22
N ASN A 463 -8.81 -20.60 -0.67
CA ASN A 463 -9.06 -22.03 -0.71
C ASN A 463 -8.58 -22.70 0.58
N TRP A 464 -7.39 -22.33 1.07
CA TRP A 464 -6.87 -22.84 2.33
C TRP A 464 -7.76 -22.48 3.53
N VAL A 465 -8.25 -21.25 3.62
CA VAL A 465 -9.20 -20.83 4.68
C VAL A 465 -10.53 -21.58 4.56
N ASN A 466 -11.04 -21.79 3.33
CA ASN A 466 -12.23 -22.59 3.08
C ASN A 466 -12.05 -24.06 3.52
N GLU A 467 -10.90 -24.66 3.27
CA GLU A 467 -10.60 -26.04 3.64
C GLU A 467 -10.46 -26.22 5.16
N LYS A 468 -9.76 -25.28 5.84
CA LYS A 468 -9.49 -25.36 7.28
C LYS A 468 -10.68 -24.97 8.14
N CYS A 469 -11.47 -23.98 7.73
CA CYS A 469 -12.54 -23.39 8.53
C CYS A 469 -13.89 -23.42 7.80
N ALA A 470 -14.15 -24.50 7.05
CA ALA A 470 -15.34 -24.66 6.23
C ALA A 470 -16.63 -24.37 7.03
N GLY A 471 -17.34 -23.32 6.63
CA GLY A 471 -18.64 -22.97 7.21
C GLY A 471 -18.58 -22.19 8.53
N GLU A 472 -17.40 -21.84 9.05
CA GLU A 472 -17.23 -21.05 10.29
C GLU A 472 -17.01 -19.55 10.06
N PHE A 473 -16.86 -19.12 8.81
CA PHE A 473 -16.65 -17.72 8.46
C PHE A 473 -17.64 -17.22 7.40
N ASP A 474 -17.84 -15.91 7.38
CA ASP A 474 -18.57 -15.16 6.36
C ASP A 474 -17.57 -14.31 5.57
N ILE A 475 -17.75 -14.26 4.26
CA ILE A 475 -17.01 -13.34 3.40
C ILE A 475 -17.62 -11.94 3.56
N LEU A 476 -16.80 -10.96 3.90
CA LEU A 476 -17.18 -9.55 4.04
C LEU A 476 -16.95 -8.77 2.74
N LEU A 477 -15.82 -9.02 2.08
CA LEU A 477 -15.45 -8.38 0.82
C LEU A 477 -15.01 -9.47 -0.15
N GLU A 478 -15.67 -9.54 -1.31
CA GLU A 478 -15.35 -10.50 -2.35
C GLU A 478 -13.93 -10.26 -2.90
N PRO A 479 -13.20 -11.34 -3.21
CA PRO A 479 -11.85 -11.24 -3.72
C PRO A 479 -11.79 -10.48 -5.05
N GLY A 480 -10.76 -9.65 -5.19
CA GLY A 480 -10.47 -8.95 -6.43
C GLY A 480 -9.36 -7.91 -6.26
N GLU A 481 -9.03 -7.24 -7.36
CA GLU A 481 -7.95 -6.25 -7.41
C GLU A 481 -8.20 -5.08 -6.47
N ASN A 482 -7.17 -4.67 -5.74
CA ASN A 482 -7.22 -3.52 -4.86
C ASN A 482 -7.06 -2.22 -5.66
N VAL A 483 -7.99 -1.27 -5.48
CA VAL A 483 -7.93 0.05 -6.12
C VAL A 483 -6.64 0.80 -5.73
N PHE A 484 -6.19 0.61 -4.49
CA PHE A 484 -4.98 1.24 -3.95
C PHE A 484 -3.78 0.29 -3.90
N ARG A 485 -3.66 -0.65 -4.85
CA ARG A 485 -2.45 -1.46 -5.01
C ARG A 485 -1.22 -0.60 -5.36
N SER A 486 -0.03 -1.11 -5.07
CA SER A 486 1.22 -0.50 -5.53
C SER A 486 1.28 -0.50 -7.06
N LEU A 487 1.63 0.61 -7.69
CA LEU A 487 1.91 0.63 -9.13
C LEU A 487 3.35 0.21 -9.44
N ARG A 488 4.22 0.18 -8.42
CA ARG A 488 5.58 -0.36 -8.54
C ARG A 488 5.56 -1.88 -8.46
N TRP A 489 6.28 -2.49 -9.39
CA TRP A 489 6.59 -3.92 -9.38
C TRP A 489 7.85 -4.19 -8.54
N ASP A 490 7.87 -5.35 -7.91
CA ASP A 490 8.98 -5.88 -7.16
C ASP A 490 9.51 -7.15 -7.84
N LEU A 491 10.83 -7.26 -7.85
CA LEU A 491 11.56 -8.40 -8.41
C LEU A 491 11.96 -9.34 -7.27
N ASN A 492 11.65 -10.63 -7.41
CA ASN A 492 12.14 -11.65 -6.51
C ASN A 492 13.59 -12.00 -6.84
N ASP A 493 14.50 -11.81 -5.88
CA ASP A 493 15.94 -12.00 -6.10
C ASP A 493 16.35 -13.48 -6.23
N LEU A 494 15.53 -14.40 -5.70
CA LEU A 494 15.74 -15.84 -5.83
C LEU A 494 15.15 -16.38 -7.14
N ASP A 495 14.18 -15.68 -7.70
CA ASP A 495 13.52 -16.04 -8.97
C ASP A 495 13.15 -14.79 -9.76
N PRO A 496 14.07 -14.22 -10.56
CA PRO A 496 13.86 -12.97 -11.28
C PRO A 496 12.74 -13.00 -12.34
N HIS A 497 12.21 -14.18 -12.66
CA HIS A 497 11.04 -14.31 -13.53
C HIS A 497 9.73 -14.08 -12.77
N ASP A 498 9.74 -14.23 -11.45
CA ASP A 498 8.62 -13.97 -10.57
C ASP A 498 8.59 -12.49 -10.16
N VAL A 499 7.69 -11.74 -10.82
CA VAL A 499 7.44 -10.32 -10.53
C VAL A 499 6.15 -10.16 -9.75
N SER A 500 6.19 -9.39 -8.68
CA SER A 500 5.06 -9.22 -7.77
C SER A 500 4.70 -7.75 -7.59
N CYS A 501 3.46 -7.51 -7.18
CA CYS A 501 2.92 -6.18 -6.94
C CYS A 501 2.40 -6.12 -5.51
N GLY A 502 2.91 -5.17 -4.72
CA GLY A 502 2.46 -4.97 -3.35
C GLY A 502 0.96 -4.64 -3.28
N ASN A 503 0.23 -5.39 -2.46
CA ASN A 503 -1.21 -5.25 -2.22
C ASN A 503 -2.07 -5.35 -3.49
N TRP A 504 -1.68 -6.21 -4.44
CA TRP A 504 -2.42 -6.42 -5.70
C TRP A 504 -3.90 -6.77 -5.45
N GLY A 505 -4.14 -7.77 -4.61
CA GLY A 505 -5.49 -8.28 -4.31
C GLY A 505 -5.95 -7.87 -2.91
N ILE A 506 -7.27 -7.76 -2.73
CA ILE A 506 -7.89 -7.54 -1.42
C ILE A 506 -9.15 -8.38 -1.28
N TRP A 507 -9.34 -8.95 -0.09
CA TRP A 507 -10.56 -9.63 0.33
C TRP A 507 -10.70 -9.51 1.85
N ALA A 508 -11.89 -9.80 2.37
CA ALA A 508 -12.13 -9.73 3.80
C ALA A 508 -13.12 -10.80 4.26
N PHE A 509 -12.94 -11.27 5.47
CA PHE A 509 -13.76 -12.31 6.08
C PHE A 509 -13.88 -12.11 7.59
N ARG A 510 -14.83 -12.82 8.22
CA ARG A 510 -15.11 -12.73 9.65
C ARG A 510 -15.64 -14.07 10.15
N GLY A 511 -15.34 -14.46 11.38
CA GLY A 511 -16.02 -15.59 12.00
C GLY A 511 -17.54 -15.39 12.09
N LYS A 512 -18.30 -16.45 11.86
CA LYS A 512 -19.77 -16.44 11.93
C LYS A 512 -20.26 -16.07 13.32
N ARG A 513 -21.31 -15.26 13.36
CA ARG A 513 -22.11 -15.03 14.56
C ARG A 513 -23.31 -15.97 14.47
N TYR A 514 -23.36 -16.97 15.33
CA TYR A 514 -24.58 -17.77 15.44
C TYR A 514 -25.67 -16.87 16.03
N GLU A 515 -26.74 -16.63 15.27
CA GLU A 515 -27.94 -16.04 15.84
C GLU A 515 -28.41 -16.97 16.96
N ALA A 516 -28.67 -16.40 18.14
CA ALA A 516 -29.20 -17.15 19.26
C ALA A 516 -30.58 -17.70 18.87
N THR A 517 -30.64 -18.93 18.38
CA THR A 517 -31.91 -19.64 18.19
C THR A 517 -32.52 -19.82 19.56
N PHE A 518 -33.68 -19.22 19.80
CA PHE A 518 -34.49 -19.58 20.95
C PHE A 518 -34.73 -21.08 20.91
N LYS A 519 -34.33 -21.79 21.97
CA LYS A 519 -34.73 -23.18 22.16
C LYS A 519 -36.24 -23.16 22.36
N ASP A 520 -36.99 -23.63 21.37
CA ASP A 520 -38.39 -23.96 21.57
C ASP A 520 -38.47 -24.96 22.73
N SER A 521 -39.13 -24.53 23.80
CA SER A 521 -39.25 -25.26 25.07
C SER A 521 -40.39 -26.25 25.04
#